data_AF-A0A7S3CLN1-F1
#
_entry.id   AF-A0A7S3CLN1-F1
#
_cell.length_a   1.000
_cell.length_b   1.000
_cell.length_c   1.000
_cell.angle_alpha   90.00
_cell.angle_beta   90.00
_cell.angle_gamma   90.00
#
_symmetry.space_group_name_H-M   'P 1'
#
loop_
_entity.id
_entity.type
_entity.pdbx_description
1 polymer ?
#
loop_
_entity_poly.entity_id
_entity_poly.type
_entity_poly.pdbx_seq_one_letter_code
_entity_poly.pdbx_strand_id
1 'polypeptide(L)'
;MACPWANGSLIAIRLKGLEDVISVSSTRPEWGTVNDEGRKGWVFNKEDSTPLVEAFDHLYGAENMLQIYQKQKPGYNDRVTVPVLWDKKTERIVNNESSEIIKMFNSEFNALAKNPSLDIYPSELQSEIDEVATWIYHEINNGVYMTGFAQ
;
A
#
# COMPACT_ATOMS: atom_id res chain seq x y z
N MET A 1 -9.04 -5.33 0.47
CA MET A 1 -7.99 -4.76 -0.41
C MET A 1 -8.23 -5.16 -1.87
N ALA A 2 -8.31 -4.19 -2.79
CA ALA A 2 -8.51 -4.43 -4.25
C ALA A 2 -7.39 -3.86 -5.15
N CYS A 3 -6.51 -3.00 -4.62
CA CYS A 3 -5.45 -2.36 -5.39
C CYS A 3 -4.29 -3.34 -5.66
N PRO A 4 -3.91 -3.61 -6.92
CA PRO A 4 -2.82 -4.53 -7.24
C PRO A 4 -1.47 -4.03 -6.70
N TRP A 5 -1.26 -2.70 -6.68
CA TRP A 5 -0.06 -2.08 -6.14
C TRP A 5 0.09 -2.32 -4.63
N ALA A 6 -1.01 -2.22 -3.88
CA ALA A 6 -0.99 -2.48 -2.44
C ALA A 6 -0.83 -3.97 -2.11
N ASN A 7 -1.32 -4.84 -2.98
CA ASN A 7 -1.24 -6.28 -2.78
C ASN A 7 0.21 -6.80 -2.77
N GLY A 8 1.10 -6.19 -3.57
CA GLY A 8 2.53 -6.55 -3.57
C GLY A 8 3.17 -6.38 -2.20
N SER A 9 2.87 -5.29 -1.48
CA SER A 9 3.35 -5.06 -0.12
C SER A 9 2.81 -6.08 0.88
N LEU A 10 1.54 -6.50 0.76
CA LEU A 10 0.97 -7.56 1.60
C LEU A 10 1.68 -8.91 1.40
N ILE A 11 1.93 -9.27 0.13
CA ILE A 11 2.63 -10.50 -0.22
C ILE A 11 4.03 -10.48 0.39
N ALA A 12 4.76 -9.36 0.26
CA ALA A 12 6.09 -9.21 0.87
C ALA A 12 6.06 -9.38 2.39
N ILE A 13 5.08 -8.79 3.10
CA ILE A 13 4.89 -8.98 4.55
C ILE A 13 4.74 -10.47 4.89
N ARG A 14 3.91 -11.20 4.13
CA ARG A 14 3.65 -12.64 4.36
C ARG A 14 4.83 -13.53 4.00
N LEU A 15 5.52 -13.27 2.89
CA LEU A 15 6.71 -14.01 2.50
C LEU A 15 7.85 -13.85 3.52
N LYS A 16 8.07 -12.62 3.99
CA LYS A 16 9.10 -12.32 4.99
C LYS A 16 8.70 -12.70 6.42
N GLY A 17 7.41 -12.97 6.66
CA GLY A 17 6.89 -13.30 7.97
C GLY A 17 6.95 -12.10 8.93
N LEU A 18 6.54 -10.92 8.45
CA LEU A 18 6.59 -9.63 9.16
C LEU A 18 5.27 -9.25 9.83
N GLU A 19 4.30 -10.15 9.93
CA GLU A 19 2.96 -9.85 10.42
C GLU A 19 2.92 -9.36 11.86
N ASP A 20 3.84 -9.84 12.69
CA ASP A 20 3.92 -9.45 14.10
C ASP A 20 4.62 -8.08 14.28
N VAL A 21 5.27 -7.59 13.22
CA VAL A 21 6.10 -6.37 13.21
C VAL A 21 5.37 -5.23 12.50
N ILE A 22 4.68 -5.53 11.41
CA ILE A 22 4.00 -4.58 10.54
C ILE A 22 2.50 -4.84 10.59
N SER A 23 1.80 -4.06 11.40
CA SER A 23 0.34 -4.02 11.40
C SER A 23 -0.20 -3.48 10.09
N VAL A 24 -1.31 -4.02 9.59
CA VAL A 24 -1.96 -3.57 8.36
C VAL A 24 -3.39 -3.12 8.62
N SER A 25 -3.75 -1.97 8.04
CA SER A 25 -5.13 -1.47 7.93
C SER A 25 -5.57 -1.60 6.46
N SER A 26 -6.80 -2.07 6.20
CA SER A 26 -7.32 -2.20 4.83
C SER A 26 -8.42 -1.17 4.56
N THR A 27 -8.48 -0.64 3.35
CA THR A 27 -9.59 0.18 2.87
C THR A 27 -10.63 -0.69 2.17
N ARG A 28 -11.82 -0.12 1.99
CA ARG A 28 -12.86 -0.74 1.15
C ARG A 28 -12.38 -0.91 -0.29
N PRO A 29 -12.86 -1.95 -1.00
CA PRO A 29 -12.56 -2.09 -2.42
C PRO A 29 -13.22 -1.00 -3.27
N GLU A 30 -14.38 -0.46 -2.85
CA GLU A 30 -15.04 0.65 -3.54
C GLU A 30 -14.57 2.02 -3.04
N TRP A 31 -14.39 2.97 -3.96
CA TRP A 31 -14.13 4.36 -3.61
C TRP A 31 -15.40 5.05 -3.10
N GLY A 32 -15.24 5.81 -2.01
CA GLY A 32 -16.29 6.63 -1.40
C GLY A 32 -15.99 8.12 -1.53
N THR A 33 -16.91 8.96 -1.05
CA THR A 33 -16.67 10.42 -0.93
C THR A 33 -15.74 10.69 0.24
N VAL A 34 -14.67 11.47 0.03
CA VAL A 34 -13.63 11.73 1.04
C VAL A 34 -13.59 13.17 1.58
N ASN A 35 -14.34 14.09 0.96
CA ASN A 35 -14.49 15.48 1.42
C ASN A 35 -15.88 16.04 1.04
N ASP A 36 -16.21 17.21 1.58
CA ASP A 36 -17.51 17.88 1.34
C ASP A 36 -17.71 18.33 -0.12
N GLU A 37 -16.62 18.47 -0.87
CA GLU A 37 -16.62 18.82 -2.30
C GLU A 37 -16.95 17.61 -3.20
N GLY A 38 -17.20 16.43 -2.64
CA GLY A 38 -17.60 15.25 -3.39
C GLY A 38 -16.44 14.46 -4.02
N ARG A 39 -15.18 14.77 -3.67
CA ARG A 39 -14.00 14.04 -4.15
C ARG A 39 -14.12 12.55 -3.82
N LYS A 40 -13.80 11.68 -4.78
CA LYS A 40 -13.80 10.23 -4.59
C LYS A 40 -12.41 9.71 -4.20
N GLY A 41 -12.36 8.70 -3.34
CA GLY A 41 -11.11 8.08 -2.91
C GLY A 41 -11.29 6.89 -1.97
N TRP A 42 -10.17 6.42 -1.42
CA TRP A 42 -10.13 5.27 -0.51
C TRP A 42 -10.75 5.59 0.84
N VAL A 43 -11.76 4.82 1.21
CA VAL A 43 -12.54 4.97 2.46
C VAL A 43 -12.44 3.72 3.32
N PHE A 44 -12.63 3.89 4.63
CA PHE A 44 -12.77 2.81 5.60
C PHE A 44 -14.27 2.57 5.91
N ASN A 45 -14.58 1.45 6.54
CA ASN A 45 -15.90 1.17 7.09
C ASN A 45 -16.03 1.85 8.45
N LYS A 46 -17.08 2.66 8.62
CA LYS A 46 -17.46 3.26 9.90
C LYS A 46 -18.28 2.29 10.77
N GLU A 47 -18.81 1.22 10.16
CA GLU A 47 -19.63 0.19 10.81
C GLU A 47 -19.10 -1.21 10.46
N ASP A 48 -19.04 -2.08 11.46
CA ASP A 48 -18.45 -3.42 11.52
C ASP A 48 -19.13 -4.50 10.64
N SER A 49 -19.61 -4.17 9.45
CA SER A 49 -20.46 -5.09 8.67
C SER A 49 -20.08 -5.19 7.20
N THR A 50 -19.11 -6.07 6.92
CA THR A 50 -19.43 -7.41 6.39
C THR A 50 -18.38 -8.40 6.91
N PRO A 51 -18.75 -9.64 7.29
CA PRO A 51 -17.82 -10.62 7.88
C PRO A 51 -16.70 -11.11 6.94
N LEU A 52 -16.62 -10.60 5.70
CA LEU A 52 -15.68 -11.07 4.69
C LEU A 52 -14.43 -10.20 4.56
N VAL A 53 -14.48 -8.91 4.88
CA VAL A 53 -13.30 -8.02 4.77
C VAL A 53 -13.34 -6.91 5.83
N GLU A 54 -12.40 -6.98 6.77
CA GLU A 54 -12.12 -5.90 7.70
C GLU A 54 -11.51 -4.71 6.92
N ALA A 55 -12.23 -3.59 6.92
CA ALA A 55 -11.84 -2.38 6.19
C ALA A 55 -11.74 -1.19 7.16
N PHE A 56 -10.93 -1.33 8.20
CA PHE A 56 -10.83 -0.38 9.31
C PHE A 56 -9.41 0.20 9.43
N ASP A 57 -9.31 1.43 9.91
CA ASP A 57 -8.04 2.03 10.30
C ASP A 57 -7.72 1.74 11.77
N HIS A 58 -6.80 0.81 12.00
CA HIS A 58 -6.39 0.39 13.34
C HIS A 58 -5.55 1.43 14.11
N LEU A 59 -5.16 2.55 13.50
CA LEU A 59 -4.35 3.56 14.19
C LEU A 59 -5.19 4.69 14.75
N TYR A 60 -6.03 5.30 13.92
CA TYR A 60 -6.73 6.52 14.27
C TYR A 60 -8.25 6.41 14.14
N GLY A 61 -8.77 5.27 13.65
CA GLY A 61 -10.18 5.14 13.30
C GLY A 61 -10.60 6.14 12.22
N ALA A 62 -9.67 6.49 11.31
CA ALA A 62 -9.96 7.42 10.22
C ALA A 62 -11.09 6.88 9.32
N GLU A 63 -11.89 7.78 8.77
CA GLU A 63 -12.97 7.43 7.86
C GLU A 63 -12.47 7.20 6.43
N ASN A 64 -11.33 7.80 6.08
CA ASN A 64 -10.74 7.69 4.75
C ASN A 64 -9.23 7.97 4.75
N MET A 65 -8.55 7.59 3.66
CA MET A 65 -7.11 7.81 3.53
C MET A 65 -6.72 9.28 3.41
N LEU A 66 -7.61 10.18 2.97
CA LEU A 66 -7.30 11.61 2.91
C LEU A 66 -7.02 12.16 4.31
N GLN A 67 -7.79 11.73 5.32
CA GLN A 67 -7.55 12.08 6.73
C GLN A 67 -6.15 11.62 7.20
N ILE A 68 -5.68 10.45 6.76
CA ILE A 68 -4.32 9.95 7.08
C ILE A 68 -3.25 10.86 6.45
N TYR A 69 -3.38 11.25 5.18
CA TYR A 69 -2.44 12.18 4.55
C TYR A 69 -2.45 13.56 5.22
N GLN A 70 -3.63 14.01 5.66
CA GLN A 70 -3.79 15.29 6.35
C GLN A 70 -3.17 15.31 7.76
N LYS A 71 -2.99 14.14 8.41
CA LYS A 71 -2.25 14.06 9.69
C LYS A 71 -0.82 14.56 9.56
N GLN A 72 -0.12 14.17 8.50
CA GLN A 72 1.24 14.65 8.23
C GLN A 72 1.24 16.08 7.67
N LYS A 73 0.31 16.40 6.76
CA LYS A 73 0.26 17.69 6.08
C LYS A 73 -1.17 18.25 6.08
N PRO A 74 -1.52 19.12 7.04
CA PRO A 74 -2.82 19.79 7.07
C PRO A 74 -3.10 20.50 5.74
N GLY A 75 -4.33 20.37 5.22
CA GLY A 75 -4.71 20.94 3.92
C GLY A 75 -4.18 20.18 2.70
N TYR A 76 -3.68 18.94 2.86
CA TYR A 76 -3.33 18.08 1.73
C TYR A 76 -4.50 17.96 0.74
N ASN A 77 -4.27 18.31 -0.52
CA ASN A 77 -5.26 18.22 -1.59
C ASN A 77 -4.77 17.45 -2.83
N ASP A 78 -3.55 16.90 -2.79
CA ASP A 78 -2.99 16.12 -3.90
C ASP A 78 -3.55 14.69 -3.93
N ARG A 79 -3.07 13.86 -4.86
CA ARG A 79 -3.50 12.47 -5.03
C ARG A 79 -3.25 11.65 -3.75
N VAL A 80 -4.24 10.86 -3.34
CA VAL A 80 -4.16 9.94 -2.20
C VAL A 80 -4.06 8.53 -2.77
N THR A 81 -3.00 7.81 -2.43
CA THR A 81 -2.71 6.48 -2.99
C THR A 81 -2.64 5.41 -1.89
N VAL A 82 -2.66 4.16 -2.32
CA VAL A 82 -2.31 2.99 -1.51
C VAL A 82 -1.35 2.13 -2.35
N PRO A 83 -0.36 1.44 -1.75
CA PRO A 83 -0.10 1.32 -0.31
C PRO A 83 0.53 2.59 0.30
N VAL A 84 0.52 2.66 1.64
CA VAL A 84 1.22 3.67 2.45
C VAL A 84 1.96 2.95 3.57
N LEU A 85 3.26 3.15 3.66
CA LEU A 85 4.06 2.78 4.83
C LEU A 85 4.08 3.96 5.80
N TRP A 86 3.50 3.77 6.97
CA TRP A 86 3.32 4.81 8.00
C TRP A 86 4.23 4.58 9.21
N ASP A 87 4.95 5.60 9.64
CA ASP A 87 5.69 5.60 10.90
C ASP A 87 4.81 6.10 12.04
N LYS A 88 4.47 5.18 12.95
CA LYS A 88 3.66 5.45 14.14
C LYS A 88 4.35 6.37 15.16
N LYS A 89 5.68 6.44 15.17
CA LYS A 89 6.44 7.24 16.16
C LYS A 89 6.50 8.70 15.76
N THR A 90 6.76 8.97 14.48
CA THR A 90 6.87 10.35 13.96
C THR A 90 5.57 10.86 13.32
N GLU A 91 4.57 9.99 13.19
CA GLU A 91 3.26 10.27 12.59
C GLU A 91 3.35 10.79 11.16
N ARG A 92 4.10 10.08 10.32
CA ARG A 92 4.38 10.46 8.93
C ARG A 92 4.37 9.26 7.99
N ILE A 93 4.05 9.53 6.74
CA ILE A 93 4.29 8.62 5.61
C ILE A 93 5.79 8.51 5.42
N VAL A 94 6.30 7.29 5.52
CA VAL A 94 7.68 6.94 5.17
C VAL A 94 7.81 6.81 3.66
N ASN A 95 6.88 6.07 3.04
CA ASN A 95 6.89 5.81 1.60
C ASN A 95 5.47 5.44 1.12
N ASN A 96 5.12 5.79 -0.11
CA ASN A 96 3.85 5.41 -0.77
C ASN A 96 4.06 4.88 -2.21
N GLU A 97 5.29 4.52 -2.56
CA GLU A 97 5.69 3.82 -3.77
C GLU A 97 5.81 2.32 -3.49
N SER A 98 4.92 1.53 -4.08
CA SER A 98 4.76 0.10 -3.78
C SER A 98 6.02 -0.72 -4.03
N SER A 99 6.76 -0.42 -5.10
CA SER A 99 7.95 -1.17 -5.51
C SER A 99 9.10 -0.98 -4.51
N GLU A 100 9.30 0.26 -4.05
CA GLU A 100 10.28 0.59 -3.03
C GLU A 100 9.90 -0.02 -1.67
N ILE A 101 8.62 0.05 -1.28
CA ILE A 101 8.14 -0.55 -0.03
C ILE A 101 8.44 -2.06 0.01
N ILE A 102 8.24 -2.77 -1.11
CA ILE A 102 8.54 -4.21 -1.20
C ILE A 102 10.05 -4.45 -1.03
N LYS A 103 10.90 -3.64 -1.66
CA LYS A 103 12.37 -3.72 -1.49
C LYS A 103 12.78 -3.42 -0.03
N MET A 104 12.15 -2.44 0.62
CA MET A 104 12.38 -2.16 2.05
C MET A 104 12.00 -3.36 2.94
N PHE A 105 10.85 -3.99 2.70
CA PHE A 105 10.44 -5.18 3.46
C PHE A 105 11.34 -6.39 3.23
N ASN A 106 11.96 -6.49 2.05
CA ASN A 106 12.90 -7.56 1.72
C ASN A 106 14.15 -7.56 2.62
N SER A 107 14.78 -6.40 2.84
CA SER A 107 16.08 -6.31 3.51
C SER A 107 16.06 -5.61 4.88
N GLU A 108 15.39 -4.46 4.97
CA GLU A 108 15.55 -3.53 6.11
C GLU A 108 14.97 -4.08 7.42
N PHE A 109 14.06 -5.06 7.33
CA PHE A 109 13.40 -5.69 8.48
C PHE A 109 13.94 -7.10 8.78
N ASN A 110 15.04 -7.53 8.16
CA ASN A 110 15.58 -8.89 8.34
C ASN A 110 15.82 -9.27 9.81
N ALA A 111 16.25 -8.33 10.65
CA ALA A 111 16.45 -8.61 12.08
C ALA A 111 15.17 -8.96 12.85
N LEU A 112 13.99 -8.63 12.29
CA LEU A 112 12.67 -8.85 12.91
C LEU A 112 11.81 -9.85 12.13
N ALA A 113 12.25 -10.27 10.94
CA ALA A 113 11.55 -11.19 10.06
C ALA A 113 11.61 -12.63 10.57
N LYS A 114 10.53 -13.39 10.40
CA LYS A 114 10.55 -14.86 10.63
C LYS A 114 11.33 -15.60 9.54
N ASN A 115 11.41 -15.04 8.33
CA ASN A 115 12.14 -15.59 7.19
C ASN A 115 13.27 -14.63 6.74
N PRO A 116 14.30 -14.39 7.59
CA PRO A 116 15.33 -13.39 7.32
C PRO A 116 16.24 -13.75 6.15
N SER A 117 16.42 -15.04 5.87
CA SER A 117 17.25 -15.54 4.76
C SER A 117 16.55 -15.55 3.40
N LEU A 118 15.23 -15.34 3.36
CA LEU A 118 14.50 -15.24 2.09
C LEU A 118 14.78 -13.89 1.46
N ASP A 119 15.48 -13.90 0.32
CA ASP A 119 15.74 -12.71 -0.49
C ASP A 119 14.90 -12.78 -1.77
N ILE A 120 13.88 -11.92 -1.86
CA ILE A 120 13.01 -11.81 -3.04
C ILE A 120 13.59 -10.84 -4.09
N TYR A 121 14.75 -10.24 -3.83
CA TYR A 121 15.45 -9.34 -4.75
C TYR A 121 16.99 -9.48 -4.63
N PRO A 122 17.51 -10.70 -4.88
CA PRO A 122 18.92 -11.02 -4.65
C PRO A 122 19.84 -10.30 -5.63
N SER A 123 21.02 -9.92 -5.14
CA SER A 123 21.98 -9.04 -5.82
C SER A 123 22.34 -9.46 -7.25
N GLU A 124 22.49 -10.76 -7.45
CA GLU A 124 22.88 -11.41 -8.71
C GLU A 124 21.78 -11.37 -9.78
N LEU A 125 20.53 -11.16 -9.40
CA LEU A 125 19.38 -11.11 -10.32
C LEU A 125 18.77 -9.72 -10.43
N GLN A 126 19.23 -8.71 -9.68
CA GLN A 126 18.57 -7.40 -9.62
C GLN A 126 18.39 -6.76 -11.00
N SER A 127 19.40 -6.81 -11.86
CA SER A 127 19.33 -6.25 -13.22
C SER A 127 18.26 -6.93 -14.07
N GLU A 128 18.18 -8.26 -14.01
CA GLU A 128 17.19 -9.04 -14.76
C GLU A 128 15.78 -8.81 -14.22
N ILE A 129 15.65 -8.78 -12.89
CA ILE A 129 14.38 -8.49 -12.21
C ILE A 129 13.89 -7.09 -12.59
N ASP A 130 14.75 -6.07 -12.54
CA ASP A 130 14.35 -4.70 -12.85
C ASP A 130 14.00 -4.53 -14.34
N GLU A 131 14.72 -5.18 -15.26
CA GLU A 131 14.39 -5.19 -16.69
C GLU A 131 13.00 -5.79 -16.93
N VAL A 132 12.76 -6.98 -16.38
CA VAL A 132 11.47 -7.68 -16.51
C VAL A 132 10.36 -6.89 -15.84
N ALA A 133 10.59 -6.37 -14.63
CA ALA A 133 9.62 -5.57 -13.89
C ALA A 133 9.25 -4.28 -14.63
N THR A 134 10.21 -3.63 -15.30
CA THR A 134 9.98 -2.42 -16.08
C THR A 134 9.03 -2.69 -17.24
N TRP A 135 9.32 -3.72 -18.05
CA TRP A 135 8.45 -4.09 -19.18
C TRP A 135 7.06 -4.51 -18.69
N ILE A 136 6.96 -5.35 -17.64
CA ILE A 136 5.68 -5.76 -17.05
C ILE A 136 4.90 -4.55 -16.53
N TYR A 137 5.57 -3.60 -15.89
CA TYR A 137 4.94 -2.39 -15.39
C TYR A 137 4.30 -1.60 -16.53
N HIS A 138 5.06 -1.29 -17.58
CA HIS A 138 4.59 -0.44 -18.67
C HIS A 138 3.51 -1.12 -19.50
N GLU A 139 3.73 -2.37 -19.90
CA GLU A 139 2.93 -3.03 -20.93
C GLU A 139 1.76 -3.83 -20.35
N ILE A 140 1.85 -4.26 -19.08
CA ILE A 140 0.82 -5.11 -18.44
C ILE A 140 0.15 -4.36 -17.30
N ASN A 141 0.89 -4.06 -16.22
CA ASN A 141 0.28 -3.54 -14.99
C ASN A 141 -0.36 -2.17 -15.21
N ASN A 142 0.34 -1.26 -15.89
CA ASN A 142 -0.20 0.03 -16.29
C ASN A 142 -0.95 -0.05 -17.63
N GLY A 143 -0.56 -0.98 -18.51
CA GLY A 143 -1.21 -1.21 -19.80
C GLY A 143 -2.73 -1.39 -19.70
N VAL A 144 -3.20 -2.23 -18.76
CA VAL A 144 -4.65 -2.43 -18.56
C VAL A 144 -5.40 -1.16 -18.14
N TYR A 145 -4.76 -0.28 -17.36
CA TYR A 145 -5.36 1.00 -16.99
C TYR A 145 -5.37 1.97 -18.17
N MET A 146 -4.30 2.03 -18.96
CA MET A 146 -4.24 2.86 -20.16
C MET A 146 -5.33 2.44 -21.16
N THR A 147 -5.53 1.15 -21.38
CA THR A 147 -6.59 0.64 -22.25
C THR A 147 -7.98 0.93 -21.68
N GLY A 148 -8.20 0.68 -20.38
CA GLY A 148 -9.49 0.88 -19.74
C GLY A 148 -9.93 2.34 -19.61
N PHE A 149 -8.98 3.29 -19.60
CA PHE A 149 -9.25 4.73 -19.50
C PHE A 149 -9.03 5.50 -20.80
N ALA A 150 -8.74 4.81 -21.91
CA ALA A 150 -8.69 5.44 -23.23
C ALA A 150 -10.07 6.03 -23.58
N GLN A 151 -10.07 7.26 -24.11
CA GLN A 151 -11.26 7.98 -24.59
C GLN A 151 -11.24 8.09 -26.11
#